data_AF-T1A286-F1
#
_entry.id   AF-T1A286-F1
#
_cell.length_a   1.000
_cell.length_b   1.000
_cell.length_c   1.000
_cell.angle_alpha   90.00
_cell.angle_beta   90.00
_cell.angle_gamma   90.00
#
_symmetry.space_group_name_H-M   'P 1'
#
loop_
_entity.id
_entity.type
_entity.pdbx_description
1 polymer ?
#
loop_
_entity_poly.entity_id
_entity_poly.type
_entity_poly.pdbx_seq_one_letter_code
_entity_poly.pdbx_strand_id
1 'polypeptide(L)'
;MERQQISSGEKVLENIRNKGFQFEQISNEIFSEHWKPDFGPQKVGPAGASIIGARDFLIAYNVNLRTEDIDAGKKIAKALRAKDGGLTFVKALAFYLEDKKMVQISMNLTNFKKT
;
A
#
# COMPACT_ATOMS: atom_id res chain seq x y z
N MET A 1 -15.91 -10.25 9.12
CA MET A 1 -14.80 -9.64 8.33
C MET A 1 -14.66 -10.42 7.05
N GLU A 2 -15.23 -9.91 5.97
CA GLU A 2 -15.12 -10.51 4.64
C GLU A 2 -13.65 -10.36 4.21
N ARG A 3 -12.86 -11.44 4.32
CA ARG A 3 -11.53 -11.46 3.68
C ARG A 3 -11.80 -11.32 2.19
N GLN A 4 -11.12 -10.40 1.53
CA GLN A 4 -11.10 -10.35 0.07
C GLN A 4 -10.84 -11.78 -0.42
N GLN A 5 -11.79 -12.33 -1.16
CA GLN A 5 -11.69 -13.66 -1.72
C GLN A 5 -10.72 -13.54 -2.89
N ILE A 6 -9.44 -13.58 -2.56
CA ILE A 6 -8.34 -13.51 -3.51
C ILE A 6 -8.42 -14.80 -4.33
N SER A 7 -8.68 -14.68 -5.64
CA SER A 7 -8.68 -15.85 -6.53
C SER A 7 -7.29 -16.50 -6.55
N SER A 8 -7.19 -17.76 -6.95
CA SER A 8 -5.96 -18.57 -6.83
C SER A 8 -4.76 -18.09 -7.68
N GLY A 9 -4.84 -16.91 -8.31
CA GLY A 9 -3.71 -16.23 -8.98
C GLY A 9 -3.53 -14.75 -8.61
N GLU A 10 -4.38 -14.17 -7.77
CA GLU A 10 -4.28 -12.76 -7.40
C GLU A 10 -3.20 -12.54 -6.33
N LYS A 11 -2.10 -11.91 -6.70
CA LYS A 11 -1.07 -11.51 -5.73
C LYS A 11 -1.40 -10.11 -5.19
N VAL A 12 -1.48 -9.98 -3.86
CA VAL A 12 -1.67 -8.66 -3.22
C VAL A 12 -0.38 -7.85 -3.37
N LEU A 13 -0.48 -6.66 -3.98
CA LEU A 13 0.68 -5.78 -4.21
C LEU A 13 1.49 -5.52 -2.94
N GLU A 14 0.81 -5.32 -1.80
CA GLU A 14 1.45 -5.07 -0.50
C GLU A 14 2.22 -6.28 0.05
N ASN A 15 1.96 -7.49 -0.44
CA ASN A 15 2.74 -8.67 -0.08
C ASN A 15 3.99 -8.77 -0.96
N ILE A 16 3.88 -8.39 -2.25
CA ILE A 16 5.00 -8.34 -3.20
C ILE A 16 5.95 -7.19 -2.88
N ARG A 17 5.43 -6.02 -2.47
CA ARG A 17 6.21 -4.82 -2.17
C ARG A 17 5.84 -4.30 -0.80
N ASN A 18 6.70 -4.57 0.18
CA ASN A 18 6.48 -4.22 1.58
C ASN A 18 7.73 -3.56 2.19
N LYS A 19 7.64 -3.12 3.45
CA LYS A 19 8.77 -2.43 4.11
C LYS A 19 10.05 -3.26 4.19
N GLY A 20 9.94 -4.59 4.25
CA GLY A 20 11.08 -5.51 4.30
C GLY A 20 11.51 -6.04 2.93
N PHE A 21 10.77 -5.73 1.86
CA PHE A 21 11.04 -6.26 0.52
C PHE A 21 10.86 -5.16 -0.54
N GLN A 22 11.98 -4.57 -0.92
CA GLN A 22 12.11 -3.48 -1.89
C GLN A 22 13.20 -3.84 -2.93
N PHE A 23 13.82 -2.83 -3.54
CA PHE A 23 14.80 -2.97 -4.61
C PHE A 23 16.02 -3.81 -4.21
N GLU A 24 16.51 -3.62 -2.99
CA GLU A 24 17.70 -4.28 -2.47
C GLU A 24 17.45 -5.78 -2.29
N GLN A 25 16.28 -6.16 -1.78
CA GLN A 25 15.93 -7.55 -1.54
C GLN A 25 15.60 -8.28 -2.85
N ILE A 26 14.84 -7.66 -3.76
CA ILE A 26 14.50 -8.32 -5.03
C ILE A 26 15.76 -8.64 -5.84
N SER A 27 16.79 -7.80 -5.76
CA SER A 27 18.07 -8.06 -6.45
C SER A 27 18.75 -9.36 -6.00
N ASN A 28 18.55 -9.77 -4.74
CA ASN A 28 19.10 -11.01 -4.18
C ASN A 28 18.11 -12.18 -4.33
N GLU A 29 16.82 -11.92 -4.18
CA GLU A 29 15.81 -12.97 -4.10
C GLU A 29 15.24 -13.40 -5.46
N ILE A 30 15.43 -12.59 -6.52
CA ILE A 30 14.92 -12.88 -7.88
C ILE A 30 15.35 -14.25 -8.41
N PHE A 31 16.48 -14.80 -7.95
CA PHE A 31 16.98 -16.11 -8.38
C PHE A 31 16.21 -17.29 -7.79
N SER A 32 15.39 -17.06 -6.77
CA SER A 32 14.52 -18.09 -6.21
C SER A 32 13.30 -18.32 -7.10
N GLU A 33 12.80 -19.57 -7.15
CA GLU A 33 11.57 -19.89 -7.89
C GLU A 33 10.35 -19.12 -7.37
N HIS A 34 10.35 -18.74 -6.09
CA HIS A 34 9.25 -17.96 -5.50
C HIS A 34 9.14 -16.54 -6.08
N TRP A 35 10.28 -15.92 -6.42
CA TRP A 35 10.35 -14.55 -6.93
C TRP A 35 10.68 -14.45 -8.41
N LYS A 36 10.54 -15.57 -9.12
CA LYS A 36 10.68 -15.60 -10.58
C LYS A 36 9.66 -14.64 -11.22
N PRO A 37 10.09 -13.71 -12.09
CA PRO A 37 9.17 -12.81 -12.77
C PRO A 37 8.17 -13.58 -13.63
N ASP A 38 6.90 -13.16 -13.59
CA ASP A 38 5.87 -13.70 -14.48
C ASP A 38 6.20 -13.35 -15.96
N PHE A 39 6.89 -12.22 -16.19
CA PHE A 39 7.39 -11.78 -17.50
C PHE A 39 8.78 -11.13 -17.39
N GLY A 40 9.57 -11.26 -18.45
CA GLY A 40 10.91 -10.68 -18.55
C GLY A 40 12.02 -11.57 -17.97
N PRO A 41 13.28 -11.12 -18.01
CA PRO A 41 14.41 -11.90 -17.54
C PRO A 41 14.43 -12.00 -16.01
N GLN A 42 14.91 -13.12 -15.48
CA GLN A 42 15.18 -13.32 -14.05
C GLN A 42 16.48 -12.60 -13.63
N LYS A 43 16.53 -11.29 -13.85
CA LYS A 43 17.67 -10.42 -13.56
C LYS A 43 17.16 -9.03 -13.21
N VAL A 44 17.71 -8.43 -12.14
CA VAL A 44 17.41 -7.04 -11.77
C VAL A 44 18.50 -6.12 -12.34
N GLY A 45 18.07 -5.16 -13.17
CA GLY A 45 18.91 -4.05 -13.61
C GLY A 45 18.74 -2.81 -12.71
N PRO A 46 19.40 -1.68 -13.02
CA PRO A 46 19.30 -0.46 -12.22
C PRO A 46 17.87 0.11 -12.14
N ALA A 47 16.98 -0.25 -13.08
CA ALA A 47 15.58 0.15 -13.08
C ALA A 47 14.69 -0.66 -12.11
N GLY A 48 15.20 -1.75 -11.54
CA GLY A 48 14.44 -2.60 -10.63
C GLY A 48 13.45 -3.52 -11.34
N ALA A 49 12.30 -3.75 -10.70
CA ALA A 49 11.21 -4.57 -11.21
C ALA A 49 9.92 -3.74 -11.29
N SER A 50 9.07 -4.06 -12.25
CA SER A 50 7.75 -3.45 -12.41
C SER A 50 6.64 -4.45 -12.14
N ILE A 51 5.60 -4.01 -11.43
CA ILE A 51 4.43 -4.82 -11.14
C ILE A 51 3.26 -4.25 -11.93
N ILE A 52 2.66 -5.09 -12.77
CA ILE A 52 1.51 -4.74 -13.60
C ILE A 52 0.36 -5.64 -13.18
N GLY A 53 -0.84 -5.07 -13.07
CA GLY A 53 -2.05 -5.81 -12.74
C GLY A 53 -3.29 -4.96 -12.93
N ALA A 54 -4.46 -5.60 -12.87
CA ALA A 54 -5.76 -4.96 -12.92
C ALA A 54 -6.46 -5.07 -11.56
N ARG A 55 -7.29 -4.07 -11.23
CA ARG A 55 -8.12 -4.03 -10.02
C ARG A 55 -9.32 -3.11 -10.24
N ASP A 56 -10.30 -3.18 -9.35
CA ASP A 56 -11.37 -2.19 -9.26
C ASP A 56 -10.82 -0.77 -9.02
N PHE A 57 -11.65 0.24 -9.32
CA PHE A 57 -11.30 1.63 -9.09
C PHE A 57 -10.92 1.90 -7.63
N LEU A 58 -9.74 2.52 -7.47
CA LEU A 58 -9.24 3.00 -6.20
C LEU A 58 -9.31 4.52 -6.19
N ILE A 59 -9.87 5.09 -5.12
CA ILE A 59 -9.86 6.53 -4.90
C ILE A 59 -8.77 6.86 -3.88
N ALA A 60 -7.79 7.66 -4.30
CA ALA A 60 -6.82 8.26 -3.40
C ALA A 60 -7.43 9.55 -2.82
N TYR A 61 -7.73 9.54 -1.52
CA TYR A 61 -8.38 10.65 -0.85
C TYR A 61 -7.53 11.07 0.34
N ASN A 62 -7.06 12.32 0.33
CA ASN A 62 -6.15 12.84 1.35
C ASN A 62 -6.83 14.00 2.08
N VAL A 63 -6.79 13.98 3.41
CA VAL A 63 -7.33 15.04 4.27
C VAL A 63 -6.20 15.70 5.03
N ASN A 64 -6.06 17.01 4.88
CA ASN A 64 -5.10 17.80 5.63
C ASN A 64 -5.70 18.20 6.97
N LEU A 65 -4.95 17.94 8.04
CA LEU A 65 -5.28 18.36 9.39
C LEU A 65 -4.48 19.62 9.71
N ARG A 66 -5.13 20.66 10.22
CA ARG A 66 -4.48 21.91 10.64
C ARG A 66 -3.74 21.73 11.97
N THR A 67 -2.76 20.82 11.99
CA THR A 67 -1.91 20.48 13.13
C THR A 67 -0.58 19.96 12.63
N GLU A 68 0.48 20.16 13.41
CA GLU A 68 1.81 19.57 13.22
C GLU A 68 1.99 18.26 14.02
N ASP A 69 1.00 17.89 14.85
CA ASP A 69 1.04 16.68 15.68
C ASP A 69 0.81 15.41 14.85
N ILE A 70 1.92 14.79 14.45
CA ILE A 70 1.89 13.54 13.68
C ILE A 70 1.31 12.36 14.48
N ASP A 71 1.38 12.37 15.81
CA ASP A 71 0.86 11.27 16.63
C ASP A 71 -0.67 11.33 16.73
N ALA A 72 -1.27 12.53 16.78
CA ALA A 72 -2.70 12.70 16.56
C ALA A 72 -3.10 12.17 15.16
N GLY A 73 -2.32 12.48 14.13
CA GLY A 73 -2.53 11.94 12.79
C GLY A 73 -2.50 10.41 12.74
N LYS A 74 -1.49 9.79 13.35
CA LYS A 74 -1.35 8.33 13.42
C LYS A 74 -2.53 7.67 14.14
N LYS A 75 -3.05 8.30 15.21
CA LYS A 75 -4.24 7.82 15.93
C LYS A 75 -5.46 7.82 15.02
N ILE A 76 -5.69 8.92 14.29
CA ILE A 76 -6.80 9.03 13.32
C ILE A 76 -6.65 7.99 12.21
N ALA A 77 -5.48 7.89 11.58
CA ALA A 77 -5.24 6.92 10.52
C ALA A 77 -5.46 5.48 11.02
N LYS A 78 -5.05 5.14 12.25
CA LYS A 78 -5.31 3.82 12.84
C LYS A 78 -6.81 3.56 13.02
N ALA A 79 -7.57 4.52 13.52
CA ALA A 79 -9.02 4.38 13.69
C ALA A 79 -9.78 4.19 12.37
N LEU A 80 -9.27 4.75 11.26
CA LEU A 80 -9.90 4.64 9.94
C LEU A 80 -9.60 3.31 9.23
N ARG A 81 -8.47 2.67 9.50
CA ARG A 81 -8.02 1.50 8.74
C ARG A 81 -8.90 0.27 9.00
N ALA A 82 -9.38 -0.35 7.92
CA ALA A 82 -10.11 -1.63 7.97
C ALA A 82 -9.37 -2.70 8.79
N LYS A 83 -8.06 -2.83 8.59
CA LYS A 83 -7.23 -3.84 9.27
C LYS A 83 -7.17 -3.68 10.79
N ASP A 84 -7.45 -2.49 11.30
CA ASP A 84 -7.42 -2.14 12.72
C ASP A 84 -8.86 -2.06 13.30
N GLY A 85 -9.87 -2.52 12.55
CA GLY A 85 -11.28 -2.48 12.96
C GLY A 85 -12.04 -1.21 12.56
N GLY A 86 -11.44 -0.37 11.72
CA GLY A 86 -12.04 0.84 11.18
C GLY A 86 -12.98 0.60 9.99
N LEU A 87 -13.03 1.57 9.09
CA LEU A 87 -13.92 1.56 7.92
C LEU A 87 -13.50 0.47 6.92
N THR A 88 -14.46 -0.35 6.49
CA THR A 88 -14.20 -1.42 5.52
C THR A 88 -13.74 -0.83 4.18
N PHE A 89 -12.79 -1.49 3.52
CA PHE A 89 -12.18 -1.05 2.25
C PHE A 89 -11.38 0.27 2.33
N VAL A 90 -11.06 0.75 3.53
CA VAL A 90 -10.19 1.92 3.73
C VAL A 90 -8.81 1.48 4.23
N LYS A 91 -7.78 1.95 3.52
CA LYS A 91 -6.39 1.96 4.01
C LYS A 91 -6.00 3.40 4.29
N ALA A 92 -5.32 3.66 5.41
CA ALA A 92 -4.98 5.01 5.84
C ALA A 92 -3.59 5.08 6.49
N LEU A 93 -2.84 6.13 6.17
CA LEU A 93 -1.57 6.48 6.76
C LEU A 93 -1.53 7.98 7.09
N ALA A 94 -0.75 8.34 8.10
CA ALA A 94 -0.50 9.73 8.44
C ALA A 94 0.90 10.12 7.97
N PHE A 95 1.00 11.30 7.36
CA PHE A 95 2.25 11.88 6.89
C PHE A 95 2.36 13.30 7.43
N TYR A 96 3.57 13.70 7.81
CA TYR A 96 3.87 15.10 8.05
C TYR A 96 4.34 15.72 6.73
N LEU A 97 3.74 16.83 6.33
CA LEU A 97 4.09 17.56 5.11
C LEU A 97 4.96 18.76 5.50
N GLU A 98 6.28 18.61 5.39
CA GLU A 98 7.27 19.63 5.76
C GLU A 98 6.96 21.00 5.14
N ASP A 99 6.75 21.05 3.82
CA ASP A 99 6.50 22.30 3.07
C ASP A 99 5.24 23.04 3.53
N LYS A 100 4.30 22.32 4.14
CA LYS A 100 3.00 22.86 4.57
C LYS A 100 2.89 22.98 6.08
N LYS A 101 3.89 22.50 6.84
CA LYS A 101 3.88 22.41 8.31
C LYS A 101 2.56 21.88 8.84
N MET A 102 2.13 20.73 8.31
CA MET A 102 0.87 20.12 8.69
C MET A 102 0.85 18.62 8.47
N VAL A 103 -0.07 17.95 9.14
CA VAL A 103 -0.28 16.51 9.00
C VAL A 103 -1.34 16.24 7.94
N GLN A 104 -1.09 15.24 7.08
CA GLN A 104 -2.04 14.72 6.11
C GLN A 104 -2.39 13.28 6.44
N ILE A 105 -3.68 12.97 6.46
CA ILE A 105 -4.19 11.61 6.43
C ILE A 105 -4.35 11.22 4.97
N SER A 106 -3.49 10.33 4.48
CA SER A 106 -3.61 9.76 3.14
C SER A 106 -4.40 8.47 3.19
N MET A 107 -5.42 8.35 2.34
CA MET A 107 -6.30 7.20 2.30
C MET A 107 -6.45 6.64 0.90
N ASN A 108 -6.54 5.32 0.84
CA ASN A 108 -6.92 4.57 -0.35
C ASN A 108 -8.25 3.86 -0.06
N LEU A 109 -9.29 4.26 -0.78
CA LEU A 109 -10.60 3.60 -0.76
C LEU A 109 -10.58 2.55 -1.88
N THR A 110 -10.50 1.28 -1.50
CA THR A 110 -10.39 0.15 -2.45
C THR A 110 -11.74 -0.32 -2.97
N ASN A 111 -12.84 0.11 -2.35
CA ASN A 111 -14.20 -0.07 -2.85
C ASN A 111 -15.10 1.05 -2.32
N PHE A 112 -15.12 2.18 -3.03
CA PHE A 112 -15.85 3.39 -2.61
C PHE A 112 -17.38 3.21 -2.54
N LYS A 113 -17.93 2.14 -3.13
CA LYS A 113 -19.37 1.84 -3.08
C LYS A 113 -19.81 1.15 -1.80
N LYS A 114 -18.86 0.64 -1.00
CA LYS A 114 -19.11 -0.18 0.20
C LYS A 114 -18.40 0.32 1.46
N THR A 115 -17.80 1.51 1.40
CA THR A 115 -17.14 2.17 2.54
C THR A 115 -18.12 3.06 3.28
#